data_AF-A0A518N3Z5-F1
#
_entry.id   AF-A0A518N3Z5-F1
#
_cell.length_a   1.000
_cell.length_b   1.000
_cell.length_c   1.000
_cell.angle_alpha   90.00
_cell.angle_beta   90.00
_cell.angle_gamma   90.00
#
_symmetry.space_group_name_H-M   'P 1'
#
loop_
_entity.id
_entity.type
_entity.pdbx_description
1 polymer ?
#
loop_
_entity_poly.entity_id
_entity_poly.type
_entity_poly.pdbx_seq_one_letter_code
_entity_poly.pdbx_strand_id
1 'polypeptide(L)'
;MNQITANTPRTDRVLGALALELTPGSGAARDAVPQAEAGALAALVAADLAAFAPEAAALDCSLVAAHFDPVELLRPGWPLHQELWQLAAKAPRAPGGGARILAFGSHQGRLPGALSPSAEHAGGPLRLLPFVLDGDAAVAARVSARCEADLMEEGMAGAGTALAMQEAFGLRVEHARYLTVHDLCALTAMQYEHAGLAPLWPLLETALLSPARKAWLDAPPEPLLHYAGDGTVRMALFTPAAWRSRHAPAATVPEEDEEAHARLARMFGHYEARQRQFAGVLRAHGLAVEFVHCQDGARAELAAPAPR
;
A
#
# COMPACT_ATOMS: atom_id res chain seq x y z
N MET A 1 -1.74 -39.08 -14.40
CA MET A 1 -2.91 -38.39 -13.85
C MET A 1 -2.51 -37.75 -12.53
N ASN A 2 -1.84 -36.59 -12.58
CA ASN A 2 -1.43 -35.82 -11.40
C ASN A 2 -2.05 -34.44 -11.54
N GLN A 3 -3.19 -34.22 -10.89
CA GLN A 3 -3.71 -32.89 -10.65
C GLN A 3 -2.84 -32.26 -9.58
N ILE A 4 -1.89 -31.42 -9.99
CA ILE A 4 -1.35 -30.39 -9.13
C ILE A 4 -2.47 -29.36 -9.03
N THR A 5 -3.30 -29.49 -7.99
CA THR A 5 -4.17 -28.39 -7.58
C THR A 5 -3.25 -27.25 -7.16
N ALA A 6 -3.05 -26.30 -8.07
CA ALA A 6 -2.55 -24.99 -7.71
C ALA A 6 -3.49 -24.47 -6.61
N ASN A 7 -2.99 -24.44 -5.38
CA ASN A 7 -3.65 -23.80 -4.26
C ASN A 7 -3.49 -22.29 -4.48
N THR A 8 -4.21 -21.76 -5.48
CA THR A 8 -4.46 -20.33 -5.58
C THR A 8 -5.15 -19.95 -4.28
N PRO A 9 -4.61 -19.01 -3.49
CA PRO A 9 -5.28 -18.59 -2.27
C PRO A 9 -6.70 -18.17 -2.64
N ARG A 10 -7.70 -18.89 -2.12
CA ARG A 10 -9.09 -18.48 -2.25
C ARG A 10 -9.18 -17.11 -1.60
N THR A 11 -9.62 -16.11 -2.36
CA THR A 11 -9.99 -14.82 -1.78
C THR A 11 -11.28 -15.06 -1.01
N ASP A 12 -11.15 -15.38 0.28
CA ASP A 12 -12.32 -15.59 1.14
C ASP A 12 -13.06 -14.27 1.44
N ARG A 13 -12.49 -13.14 1.01
CA ARG A 13 -12.91 -11.76 1.33
C ARG A 13 -12.57 -10.80 0.20
N VAL A 14 -13.33 -9.72 0.07
CA VAL A 14 -12.97 -8.61 -0.82
C VAL A 14 -12.31 -7.51 0.00
N LEU A 15 -11.09 -7.12 -0.36
CA LEU A 15 -10.37 -6.01 0.23
C LEU A 15 -10.37 -4.86 -0.77
N GLY A 16 -10.80 -3.68 -0.34
CA GLY A 16 -10.82 -2.51 -1.22
C GLY A 16 -10.78 -1.21 -0.47
N ALA A 17 -10.88 -0.11 -1.22
CA ALA A 17 -10.99 1.22 -0.67
C ALA A 17 -11.89 2.11 -1.54
N LEU A 18 -12.57 3.06 -0.91
CA LEU A 18 -13.08 4.24 -1.59
C LEU A 18 -11.93 5.26 -1.66
N ALA A 19 -11.44 5.52 -2.86
CA ALA A 19 -10.48 6.55 -3.17
C ALA A 19 -11.16 7.90 -3.37
N LEU A 20 -10.65 8.92 -2.70
CA LEU A 20 -11.03 10.31 -2.80
C LEU A 20 -9.83 11.10 -3.31
N GLU A 21 -9.87 11.53 -4.56
CA GLU A 21 -8.88 12.44 -5.14
C GLU A 21 -9.32 13.87 -4.81
N LEU A 22 -8.51 14.57 -4.03
CA LEU A 22 -8.81 15.90 -3.53
C LEU A 22 -8.53 16.95 -4.60
N THR A 23 -9.34 18.01 -4.60
CA THR A 23 -9.05 19.21 -5.41
C THR A 23 -7.67 19.77 -5.02
N PRO A 24 -6.79 20.11 -5.98
CA PRO A 24 -5.48 20.67 -5.69
C PRO A 24 -5.53 21.86 -4.73
N GLY A 25 -4.67 21.84 -3.71
CA GLY A 25 -4.62 22.88 -2.68
C GLY A 25 -5.73 22.83 -1.63
N SER A 26 -6.63 21.84 -1.69
CA SER A 26 -7.58 21.55 -0.61
C SER A 26 -7.00 20.55 0.39
N GLY A 27 -7.64 20.45 1.56
CA GLY A 27 -7.33 19.47 2.59
C GLY A 27 -8.61 19.06 3.33
N ALA A 28 -8.51 18.03 4.16
CA ALA A 28 -9.62 17.62 5.02
C ALA A 28 -9.64 18.44 6.32
N ALA A 29 -10.84 18.68 6.85
CA ALA A 29 -11.02 19.31 8.16
C ALA A 29 -10.81 18.33 9.33
N ARG A 30 -11.01 17.03 9.10
CA ARG A 30 -10.78 15.95 10.07
C ARG A 30 -10.37 14.67 9.36
N ASP A 31 -9.50 13.87 9.98
CA ASP A 31 -9.02 12.59 9.41
C ASP A 31 -9.97 11.41 9.66
N ALA A 32 -10.82 11.53 10.68
CA ALA A 32 -11.76 10.50 11.10
C ALA A 32 -13.12 11.09 11.46
N VAL A 33 -14.18 10.39 11.05
CA VAL A 33 -15.58 10.75 11.31
C VAL A 33 -16.04 10.12 12.62
N PRO A 34 -16.81 10.83 13.46
CA PRO A 34 -17.36 10.29 14.70
C PRO A 34 -18.24 9.05 14.48
N GLN A 35 -18.26 8.16 15.47
CA GLN A 35 -19.08 6.94 15.43
C GLN A 35 -20.57 7.19 15.08
N ALA A 36 -21.13 8.32 15.53
CA ALA A 36 -22.53 8.68 15.28
C ALA A 36 -22.85 8.92 13.79
N GLU A 37 -21.86 9.33 12.99
CA GLU A 37 -22.01 9.64 11.56
C GLU A 37 -21.53 8.47 10.67
N ALA A 38 -20.60 7.65 11.18
CA ALA A 38 -19.93 6.59 10.43
C ALA A 38 -20.88 5.58 9.76
N GLY A 39 -21.98 5.21 10.43
CA GLY A 39 -22.95 4.25 9.91
C GLY A 39 -23.64 4.70 8.62
N ALA A 40 -23.93 6.00 8.50
CA ALA A 40 -24.56 6.55 7.30
C ALA A 40 -23.61 6.48 6.08
N LEU A 41 -22.32 6.75 6.30
CA LEU A 41 -21.29 6.62 5.26
C LEU A 41 -21.12 5.18 4.80
N ALA A 42 -21.09 4.23 5.74
CA ALA A 42 -20.99 2.80 5.41
C ALA A 42 -22.21 2.29 4.63
N ALA A 43 -23.41 2.81 4.90
CA ALA A 43 -24.60 2.44 4.14
C ALA A 43 -24.54 2.91 2.68
N LEU A 44 -24.01 4.11 2.43
CA LEU A 44 -23.79 4.62 1.08
C LEU A 44 -22.74 3.79 0.34
N VAL A 45 -21.64 3.45 1.00
CA VAL A 45 -20.60 2.57 0.45
C VAL A 45 -21.15 1.19 0.09
N ALA A 46 -21.92 0.57 0.99
CA ALA A 46 -22.54 -0.73 0.74
C ALA A 46 -23.53 -0.67 -0.43
N ALA A 47 -24.31 0.41 -0.54
CA ALA A 47 -25.26 0.60 -1.64
C ALA A 47 -24.56 0.74 -2.99
N ASP A 48 -23.49 1.54 -3.07
CA ASP A 48 -22.69 1.67 -4.29
C ASP A 48 -22.06 0.32 -4.69
N LEU A 49 -21.45 -0.39 -3.73
CA LEU A 49 -20.84 -1.71 -4.00
C LEU A 49 -21.87 -2.74 -4.48
N ALA A 50 -23.10 -2.72 -3.94
CA ALA A 50 -24.20 -3.53 -4.42
C ALA A 50 -24.71 -3.12 -5.81
N ALA A 51 -24.55 -1.85 -6.21
CA ALA A 51 -24.89 -1.41 -7.56
C ALA A 51 -23.90 -1.97 -8.60
N PHE A 52 -22.60 -2.03 -8.28
CA PHE A 52 -21.60 -2.65 -9.16
C PHE A 52 -21.70 -4.18 -9.18
N ALA A 53 -21.84 -4.79 -8.00
CA ALA A 53 -21.94 -6.23 -7.83
C ALA A 53 -23.14 -6.56 -6.92
N PRO A 54 -24.32 -6.88 -7.47
CA PRO A 54 -25.54 -7.12 -6.68
C PRO A 54 -25.39 -8.15 -5.56
N GLU A 55 -24.54 -9.16 -5.75
CA GLU A 55 -24.26 -10.18 -4.74
C GLU A 55 -23.50 -9.63 -3.51
N ALA A 56 -22.88 -8.45 -3.59
CA ALA A 56 -22.24 -7.79 -2.45
C ALA A 56 -23.24 -7.50 -1.32
N ALA A 57 -24.53 -7.33 -1.64
CA ALA A 57 -25.59 -7.16 -0.63
C ALA A 57 -25.79 -8.39 0.27
N ALA A 58 -25.25 -9.55 -0.10
CA ALA A 58 -25.26 -10.77 0.71
C ALA A 58 -24.02 -10.92 1.61
N LEU A 59 -23.07 -9.97 1.55
CA LEU A 59 -21.84 -9.98 2.34
C LEU A 59 -21.90 -8.91 3.44
N ASP A 60 -21.29 -9.20 4.59
CA ASP A 60 -21.01 -8.19 5.61
C ASP A 60 -20.08 -7.12 5.00
N CYS A 61 -20.50 -5.85 5.02
CA CYS A 61 -19.70 -4.71 4.56
C CYS A 61 -19.19 -3.93 5.78
N SER A 62 -17.87 -3.91 5.96
CA SER A 62 -17.21 -3.19 7.04
C SER A 62 -16.40 -2.02 6.50
N LEU A 63 -16.56 -0.82 7.07
CA LEU A 63 -15.88 0.40 6.67
C LEU A 63 -15.14 1.02 7.85
N VAL A 64 -13.93 1.54 7.63
CA VAL A 64 -13.32 2.52 8.53
C VAL A 64 -13.74 3.91 8.10
N ALA A 65 -14.41 4.66 8.96
CA ALA A 65 -14.81 6.04 8.68
C ALA A 65 -13.65 7.01 8.93
N ALA A 66 -12.51 6.73 8.31
CA ALA A 66 -11.30 7.54 8.31
C ALA A 66 -10.52 7.34 7.02
N HIS A 67 -9.71 8.33 6.69
CA HIS A 67 -8.99 8.34 5.42
C HIS A 67 -7.48 8.27 5.59
N PHE A 68 -6.85 7.49 4.71
CA PHE A 68 -5.45 7.09 4.82
C PHE A 68 -4.69 7.43 3.54
N ASP A 69 -3.37 7.52 3.65
CA ASP A 69 -2.49 7.57 2.49
C ASP A 69 -2.37 6.17 1.83
N PRO A 70 -2.19 6.07 0.50
CA PRO A 70 -1.91 4.80 -0.16
C PRO A 70 -0.83 3.94 0.51
N VAL A 71 0.26 4.53 1.02
CA VAL A 71 1.34 3.75 1.66
C VAL A 71 0.90 3.05 2.95
N GLU A 72 -0.15 3.54 3.61
CA GLU A 72 -0.69 2.94 4.83
C GLU A 72 -1.54 1.70 4.53
N LEU A 73 -2.27 1.70 3.41
CA LEU A 73 -3.06 0.56 2.95
C LEU A 73 -2.18 -0.49 2.29
N LEU A 74 -1.19 -0.05 1.52
CA LEU A 74 -0.24 -0.92 0.81
C LEU A 74 0.91 -1.35 1.73
N ARG A 75 0.58 -1.99 2.85
CA ARG A 75 1.57 -2.62 3.73
C ARG A 75 1.47 -4.15 3.62
N PRO A 76 2.59 -4.89 3.58
CA PRO A 76 2.57 -6.35 3.51
C PRO A 76 1.63 -6.97 4.54
N GLY A 77 0.77 -7.89 4.09
CA GLY A 77 -0.23 -8.54 4.93
C GLY A 77 -1.53 -7.76 5.13
N TRP A 78 -1.69 -6.57 4.53
CA TRP A 78 -2.91 -5.75 4.55
C TRP A 78 -3.41 -5.44 5.97
N PRO A 79 -2.54 -4.94 6.88
CA PRO A 79 -2.84 -4.86 8.32
C PRO A 79 -4.09 -4.03 8.66
N LEU A 80 -4.37 -2.95 7.92
CA LEU A 80 -5.58 -2.14 8.14
C LEU A 80 -6.86 -2.93 7.82
N HIS A 81 -6.89 -3.62 6.68
CA HIS A 81 -8.03 -4.48 6.31
C HIS A 81 -8.18 -5.67 7.25
N GLN A 82 -7.07 -6.28 7.68
CA GLN A 82 -7.07 -7.36 8.67
C GLN A 82 -7.64 -6.91 10.02
N GLU A 83 -7.20 -5.76 10.52
CA GLU A 83 -7.72 -5.19 11.78
C GLU A 83 -9.21 -4.87 11.66
N LEU A 84 -9.62 -4.23 10.56
CA LEU A 84 -11.03 -3.93 10.28
C LEU A 84 -11.89 -5.21 10.30
N TRP A 85 -11.42 -6.25 9.62
CA TRP A 85 -12.10 -7.53 9.59
C TRP A 85 -12.18 -8.18 10.98
N GLN A 86 -11.08 -8.20 11.73
CA GLN A 86 -11.04 -8.80 13.07
C GLN A 86 -11.97 -8.09 14.06
N LEU A 87 -12.10 -6.76 13.94
CA LEU A 87 -13.06 -5.99 14.73
C LEU A 87 -14.50 -6.29 14.30
N ALA A 88 -14.77 -6.36 13.00
CA ALA A 88 -16.09 -6.69 12.46
C ALA A 88 -16.57 -8.10 12.85
N ALA A 89 -15.65 -9.07 12.93
CA ALA A 89 -15.94 -10.43 13.38
C ALA A 89 -16.42 -10.50 14.84
N LYS A 90 -16.04 -9.51 15.68
CA LYS A 90 -16.44 -9.42 17.09
C LYS A 90 -17.77 -8.67 17.28
N ALA A 91 -18.29 -8.01 16.25
CA ALA A 91 -19.54 -7.25 16.35
C ALA A 91 -20.74 -8.19 16.54
N PRO A 92 -21.77 -7.79 17.33
CA PRO A 92 -22.99 -8.58 17.51
C PRO A 92 -23.67 -8.94 16.18
N ARG A 93 -24.35 -10.08 16.15
CA ARG A 93 -25.21 -10.49 15.03
C ARG A 93 -26.67 -10.46 15.45
N ALA A 94 -27.53 -9.92 14.59
CA ALA A 94 -28.97 -9.91 14.83
C ALA A 94 -29.52 -11.36 14.81
N PRO A 95 -30.52 -11.68 15.65
CA PRO A 95 -31.24 -12.93 15.54
C PRO A 95 -31.88 -13.06 14.15
N GLY A 96 -31.66 -14.19 13.47
CA GLY A 96 -32.16 -14.43 12.10
C GLY A 96 -31.08 -14.39 11.01
N GLY A 97 -29.85 -13.98 11.33
CA GLY A 97 -28.76 -13.91 10.36
C GLY A 97 -28.94 -12.79 9.33
N GLY A 98 -28.05 -12.74 8.34
CA GLY A 98 -28.05 -11.72 7.28
C GLY A 98 -26.77 -10.89 7.23
N ALA A 99 -26.57 -10.26 6.07
CA ALA A 99 -25.48 -9.33 5.82
C ALA A 99 -25.58 -8.09 6.71
N ARG A 100 -24.46 -7.66 7.26
CA ARG A 100 -24.36 -6.50 8.15
C ARG A 100 -23.61 -5.37 7.47
N ILE A 101 -24.02 -4.14 7.77
CA ILE A 101 -23.23 -2.95 7.44
C ILE A 101 -22.64 -2.45 8.75
N LEU A 102 -21.31 -2.46 8.84
CA LEU A 102 -20.54 -2.11 10.03
C LEU A 102 -19.64 -0.92 9.70
N ALA A 103 -19.59 0.04 10.62
CA ALA A 103 -18.74 1.22 10.48
C ALA A 103 -17.96 1.45 11.77
N PHE A 104 -16.66 1.69 11.64
CA PHE A 104 -15.80 2.08 12.74
C PHE A 104 -15.49 3.57 12.60
N GLY A 105 -16.17 4.38 13.41
CA GLY A 105 -15.89 5.81 13.55
C GLY A 105 -15.14 6.10 14.85
N SER A 106 -14.64 7.32 14.95
CA SER A 106 -13.87 7.76 16.11
C SER A 106 -14.76 8.00 17.34
N HIS A 107 -14.20 7.74 18.52
CA HIS A 107 -14.73 8.20 19.80
C HIS A 107 -13.69 9.10 20.45
N GLN A 108 -14.05 10.36 20.74
CA GLN A 108 -13.11 11.38 21.24
C GLN A 108 -11.85 11.51 20.37
N GLY A 109 -12.04 11.47 19.04
CA GLY A 109 -10.95 11.59 18.07
C GLY A 109 -10.07 10.34 17.91
N ARG A 110 -10.40 9.21 18.58
CA ARG A 110 -9.62 7.97 18.49
C ARG A 110 -10.42 6.85 17.85
N LEU A 111 -9.80 6.13 16.93
CA LEU A 111 -10.35 4.90 16.35
C LEU A 111 -9.92 3.67 17.16
N PRO A 112 -10.69 2.56 17.09
CA PRO A 112 -10.34 1.34 17.80
C PRO A 112 -9.13 0.65 17.19
N GLY A 113 -8.38 -0.08 18.04
CA GLY A 113 -7.25 -0.89 17.62
C GLY A 113 -6.18 -0.09 16.88
N ALA A 114 -5.72 -0.65 15.75
CA ALA A 114 -4.72 -0.03 14.88
C ALA A 114 -5.33 0.76 13.70
N LEU A 115 -6.61 1.16 13.79
CA LEU A 115 -7.32 1.85 12.70
C LEU A 115 -7.12 3.37 12.69
N SER A 116 -6.23 3.94 13.50
CA SER A 116 -5.97 5.39 13.46
C SER A 116 -4.97 5.72 12.34
N PRO A 117 -5.27 6.69 11.44
CA PRO A 117 -4.31 7.16 10.44
C PRO A 117 -3.03 7.74 11.08
N SER A 118 -1.90 7.60 10.39
CA SER A 118 -0.63 8.20 10.80
C SER A 118 -0.58 9.69 10.45
N ALA A 119 -0.23 10.52 11.44
CA ALA A 119 0.00 11.95 11.21
C ALA A 119 1.17 12.22 10.24
N GLU A 120 2.12 11.27 10.11
CA GLU A 120 3.25 11.38 9.17
C GLU A 120 2.79 11.35 7.70
N HIS A 121 1.64 10.73 7.42
CA HIS A 121 1.12 10.53 6.06
C HIS A 121 -0.16 11.35 5.82
N ALA A 122 -0.35 12.42 6.59
CA ALA A 122 -1.45 13.35 6.39
C ALA A 122 -1.23 14.23 5.14
N GLY A 123 -2.32 14.63 4.49
CA GLY A 123 -2.29 15.70 3.46
C GLY A 123 -1.96 15.28 2.02
N GLY A 124 -1.82 13.99 1.72
CA GLY A 124 -1.71 13.51 0.34
C GLY A 124 -2.97 13.83 -0.51
N PRO A 125 -2.84 14.06 -1.82
CA PRO A 125 -3.97 14.41 -2.69
C PRO A 125 -4.92 13.24 -2.94
N LEU A 126 -4.46 12.00 -2.76
CA LEU A 126 -5.27 10.80 -2.83
C LEU A 126 -5.49 10.27 -1.42
N ARG A 127 -6.75 10.23 -0.98
CA ARG A 127 -7.14 9.73 0.34
C ARG A 127 -8.00 8.49 0.20
N LEU A 128 -7.77 7.47 1.04
CA LEU A 128 -8.41 6.16 0.90
C LEU A 128 -9.20 5.80 2.15
N LEU A 129 -10.46 5.38 1.98
CA LEU A 129 -11.27 4.79 3.05
C LEU A 129 -11.35 3.28 2.84
N PRO A 130 -10.68 2.46 3.66
CA PRO A 130 -10.66 1.01 3.49
C PRO A 130 -12.01 0.37 3.84
N PHE A 131 -12.42 -0.59 3.03
CA PHE A 131 -13.58 -1.45 3.29
C PHE A 131 -13.22 -2.94 3.14
N VAL A 132 -14.00 -3.79 3.79
CA VAL A 132 -13.93 -5.26 3.67
C VAL A 132 -15.32 -5.81 3.42
N LEU A 133 -15.45 -6.69 2.41
CA LEU A 133 -16.64 -7.53 2.24
C LEU A 133 -16.33 -8.96 2.69
N ASP A 134 -17.14 -9.50 3.60
CA ASP A 134 -16.94 -10.81 4.22
C ASP A 134 -18.23 -11.63 4.28
N GLY A 135 -18.16 -12.94 4.07
CA GLY A 135 -19.36 -13.78 4.11
C GLY A 135 -19.13 -15.17 3.52
N ASP A 136 -20.14 -15.68 2.80
CA ASP A 136 -19.98 -16.93 2.07
C ASP A 136 -18.85 -16.81 1.04
N ALA A 137 -17.89 -17.72 1.10
CA ALA A 137 -16.67 -17.62 0.30
C ALA A 137 -16.91 -17.78 -1.21
N ALA A 138 -17.97 -18.49 -1.63
CA ALA A 138 -18.30 -18.58 -3.05
C ALA A 138 -18.92 -17.28 -3.56
N VAL A 139 -19.75 -16.63 -2.74
CA VAL A 139 -20.27 -15.27 -3.02
C VAL A 139 -19.12 -14.27 -3.05
N ALA A 140 -18.26 -14.26 -2.03
CA ALA A 140 -17.11 -13.34 -1.95
C ALA A 140 -16.17 -13.48 -3.15
N ALA A 141 -15.89 -14.71 -3.61
CA ALA A 141 -15.08 -14.93 -4.81
C ALA A 141 -15.73 -14.36 -6.08
N ARG A 142 -17.05 -14.50 -6.26
CA ARG A 142 -17.76 -13.90 -7.41
C ARG A 142 -17.76 -12.38 -7.37
N VAL A 143 -18.03 -11.80 -6.19
CA VAL A 143 -17.98 -10.34 -5.99
C VAL A 143 -16.57 -9.83 -6.23
N SER A 144 -15.54 -10.50 -5.69
CA SER A 144 -14.14 -10.15 -5.93
C SER A 144 -13.82 -10.13 -7.41
N ALA A 145 -14.16 -11.20 -8.16
CA ALA A 145 -13.90 -11.27 -9.59
C ALA A 145 -14.61 -10.16 -10.37
N ARG A 146 -15.84 -9.81 -9.96
CA ARG A 146 -16.59 -8.70 -10.57
C ARG A 146 -15.95 -7.35 -10.26
N CYS A 147 -15.54 -7.11 -9.02
CA CYS A 147 -14.88 -5.88 -8.63
C CYS A 147 -13.55 -5.68 -9.39
N GLU A 148 -12.73 -6.72 -9.50
CA GLU A 148 -11.45 -6.69 -10.24
C GLU A 148 -11.65 -6.44 -11.75
N ALA A 149 -12.77 -6.91 -12.32
CA ALA A 149 -13.06 -6.70 -13.73
C ALA A 149 -13.52 -5.27 -14.04
N ASP A 150 -14.34 -4.68 -13.16
CA ASP A 150 -15.13 -3.50 -13.53
C ASP A 150 -14.72 -2.22 -12.76
N LEU A 151 -14.24 -2.29 -11.51
CA LEU A 151 -14.08 -1.09 -10.67
C LEU A 151 -13.06 -0.09 -11.21
N MET A 152 -11.99 -0.57 -11.87
CA MET A 152 -10.97 0.30 -12.44
C MET A 152 -11.55 1.27 -13.49
N GLU A 153 -12.53 0.82 -14.27
CA GLU A 153 -13.17 1.60 -15.33
C GLU A 153 -14.48 2.26 -14.87
N GLU A 154 -15.36 1.49 -14.21
CA GLU A 154 -16.74 1.88 -13.90
C GLU A 154 -16.96 2.26 -12.42
N GLY A 155 -15.96 2.09 -11.55
CA GLY A 155 -16.10 2.20 -10.10
C GLY A 155 -16.32 3.59 -9.52
N MET A 156 -16.85 4.55 -10.28
CA MET A 156 -17.14 5.91 -9.79
C MET A 156 -18.20 5.88 -8.69
N ALA A 157 -17.89 6.46 -7.53
CA ALA A 157 -18.82 6.50 -6.42
C ALA A 157 -20.08 7.30 -6.77
N GLY A 158 -21.21 6.91 -6.20
CA GLY A 158 -22.46 7.64 -6.39
C GLY A 158 -22.31 9.10 -5.94
N ALA A 159 -23.00 10.02 -6.61
CA ALA A 159 -22.93 11.45 -6.28
C ALA A 159 -23.31 11.72 -4.81
N GLY A 160 -24.28 10.98 -4.27
CA GLY A 160 -24.66 11.04 -2.86
C GLY A 160 -23.54 10.60 -1.92
N THR A 161 -22.81 9.54 -2.27
CA THR A 161 -21.63 9.07 -1.53
C THR A 161 -20.53 10.13 -1.54
N ALA A 162 -20.18 10.65 -2.72
CA ALA A 162 -19.15 11.67 -2.84
C ALA A 162 -19.50 12.95 -2.04
N LEU A 163 -20.76 13.39 -2.10
CA LEU A 163 -21.24 14.54 -1.31
C LEU A 163 -21.16 14.26 0.20
N ALA A 164 -21.64 13.09 0.64
CA ALA A 164 -21.59 12.73 2.05
C ALA A 164 -20.16 12.63 2.59
N MET A 165 -19.20 12.13 1.79
CA MET A 165 -17.79 12.11 2.18
C MET A 165 -17.21 13.54 2.27
N GLN A 166 -17.52 14.41 1.32
CA GLN A 166 -17.08 15.81 1.36
C GLN A 166 -17.59 16.52 2.61
N GLU A 167 -18.88 16.38 2.93
CA GLU A 167 -19.50 16.97 4.13
C GLU A 167 -18.91 16.36 5.41
N ALA A 168 -18.80 15.03 5.45
CA ALA A 168 -18.33 14.34 6.63
C ALA A 168 -16.85 14.63 6.92
N PHE A 169 -15.96 14.74 5.95
CA PHE A 169 -14.54 15.02 6.23
C PHE A 169 -14.17 16.50 6.12
N GLY A 170 -15.08 17.34 5.62
CA GLY A 170 -14.79 18.74 5.30
C GLY A 170 -13.71 18.87 4.22
N LEU A 171 -13.79 18.02 3.19
CA LEU A 171 -12.86 17.96 2.07
C LEU A 171 -13.56 18.32 0.75
N ARG A 172 -12.79 18.55 -0.31
CA ARG A 172 -13.29 18.76 -1.67
C ARG A 172 -12.67 17.72 -2.59
N VAL A 173 -13.49 16.98 -3.34
CA VAL A 173 -13.00 15.95 -4.27
C VAL A 173 -13.18 16.37 -5.71
N GLU A 174 -12.22 15.99 -6.55
CA GLU A 174 -12.40 15.94 -8.01
C GLU A 174 -13.02 14.61 -8.42
N HIS A 175 -12.51 13.52 -7.85
CA HIS A 175 -12.99 12.17 -8.13
C HIS A 175 -13.18 11.37 -6.83
N ALA A 176 -14.23 10.55 -6.81
CA ALA A 176 -14.45 9.54 -5.79
C ALA A 176 -14.72 8.20 -6.48
N ARG A 177 -13.93 7.17 -6.17
CA ARG A 177 -14.06 5.87 -6.85
C ARG A 177 -13.65 4.69 -5.99
N TYR A 178 -14.28 3.55 -6.19
CA TYR A 178 -13.94 2.30 -5.54
C TYR A 178 -12.80 1.61 -6.29
N LEU A 179 -11.90 1.02 -5.51
CA LEU A 179 -10.76 0.27 -6.00
C LEU A 179 -10.65 -1.03 -5.20
N THR A 180 -10.27 -2.09 -5.89
CA THR A 180 -9.70 -3.26 -5.21
C THR A 180 -8.29 -2.93 -4.72
N VAL A 181 -7.74 -3.78 -3.84
CA VAL A 181 -6.32 -3.65 -3.47
C VAL A 181 -5.37 -3.84 -4.65
N HIS A 182 -5.75 -4.61 -5.68
CA HIS A 182 -4.94 -4.79 -6.88
C HIS A 182 -5.00 -3.56 -7.78
N ASP A 183 -6.16 -2.91 -7.93
CA ASP A 183 -6.27 -1.62 -8.63
C ASP A 183 -5.41 -0.56 -7.95
N LEU A 184 -5.44 -0.52 -6.61
CA LEU A 184 -4.60 0.39 -5.83
C LEU A 184 -3.11 0.11 -6.03
N CYS A 185 -2.71 -1.16 -6.13
CA CYS A 185 -1.34 -1.54 -6.48
C CYS A 185 -0.96 -1.03 -7.87
N ALA A 186 -1.81 -1.25 -8.88
CA ALA A 186 -1.57 -0.80 -10.24
C ALA A 186 -1.45 0.73 -10.34
N LEU A 187 -2.36 1.47 -9.70
CA LEU A 187 -2.29 2.93 -9.64
C LEU A 187 -1.00 3.41 -8.96
N THR A 188 -0.63 2.80 -7.83
CA THR A 188 0.58 3.18 -7.10
C THR A 188 1.85 2.88 -7.91
N ALA A 189 1.88 1.77 -8.65
CA ALA A 189 2.97 1.44 -9.56
C ALA A 189 3.16 2.53 -10.62
N MET A 190 2.08 2.98 -11.26
CA MET A 190 2.11 4.07 -12.25
C MET A 190 2.56 5.40 -11.63
N GLN A 191 2.08 5.72 -10.42
CA GLN A 191 2.52 6.92 -9.70
C GLN A 191 4.02 6.87 -9.38
N TYR A 192 4.52 5.70 -9.00
CA TYR A 192 5.94 5.51 -8.72
C TYR A 192 6.78 5.58 -9.99
N GLU A 193 6.27 5.12 -11.13
CA GLU A 193 6.92 5.34 -12.41
C GLU A 193 7.09 6.83 -12.72
N HIS A 194 6.02 7.62 -12.61
CA HIS A 194 6.08 9.07 -12.80
C HIS A 194 6.99 9.79 -11.79
N ALA A 195 7.13 9.25 -10.58
CA ALA A 195 8.01 9.79 -9.54
C ALA A 195 9.48 9.32 -9.62
N GLY A 196 9.86 8.52 -10.63
CA GLY A 196 11.22 7.97 -10.74
C GLY A 196 11.55 6.89 -9.69
N LEU A 197 10.51 6.22 -9.19
CA LEU A 197 10.55 5.13 -8.21
C LEU A 197 10.20 3.77 -8.83
N ALA A 198 9.93 3.69 -10.14
CA ALA A 198 9.63 2.44 -10.86
C ALA A 198 10.57 1.27 -10.51
N PRO A 199 11.91 1.43 -10.40
CA PRO A 199 12.80 0.32 -10.05
C PRO A 199 12.51 -0.33 -8.68
N LEU A 200 11.89 0.40 -7.76
CA LEU A 200 11.54 -0.10 -6.43
C LEU A 200 10.26 -0.94 -6.42
N TRP A 201 9.36 -0.73 -7.38
CA TRP A 201 8.03 -1.36 -7.38
C TRP A 201 8.09 -2.90 -7.34
N PRO A 202 8.91 -3.61 -8.13
CA PRO A 202 8.95 -5.08 -8.09
C PRO A 202 9.29 -5.67 -6.70
N LEU A 203 10.09 -4.95 -5.89
CA LEU A 203 10.37 -5.33 -4.49
C LEU A 203 9.13 -5.15 -3.61
N LEU A 204 8.46 -4.00 -3.72
CA LEU A 204 7.23 -3.70 -2.98
C LEU A 204 6.10 -4.65 -3.35
N GLU A 205 5.87 -4.86 -4.64
CA GLU A 205 4.87 -5.80 -5.17
C GLU A 205 5.13 -7.22 -4.66
N THR A 206 6.39 -7.67 -4.66
CA THR A 206 6.73 -8.97 -4.09
C THR A 206 6.40 -9.03 -2.60
N ALA A 207 6.72 -7.99 -1.83
CA ALA A 207 6.39 -7.95 -0.41
C ALA A 207 4.86 -7.91 -0.16
N LEU A 208 4.08 -7.28 -1.02
CA LEU A 208 2.63 -7.16 -0.91
C LEU A 208 1.90 -8.46 -1.30
N LEU A 209 2.22 -8.99 -2.48
CA LEU A 209 1.47 -10.08 -3.12
C LEU A 209 2.08 -11.46 -2.89
N SER A 210 3.35 -11.53 -2.51
CA SER A 210 4.08 -12.78 -2.33
C SER A 210 5.14 -12.65 -1.22
N PRO A 211 4.75 -12.30 0.02
CA PRO A 211 5.66 -11.88 1.08
C PRO A 211 6.75 -12.91 1.44
N ALA A 212 6.49 -14.20 1.23
CA ALA A 212 7.49 -15.25 1.48
C ALA A 212 8.56 -15.38 0.36
N ARG A 213 8.34 -14.76 -0.80
CA ARG A 213 9.32 -14.77 -1.90
C ARG A 213 10.40 -13.72 -1.65
N LYS A 214 11.60 -14.05 -2.09
CA LYS A 214 12.73 -13.11 -2.12
C LYS A 214 12.72 -12.32 -3.42
N ALA A 215 13.18 -11.08 -3.38
CA ALA A 215 13.33 -10.24 -4.56
C ALA A 215 14.58 -9.36 -4.46
N TRP A 216 15.09 -8.94 -5.61
CA TRP A 216 16.30 -8.12 -5.72
C TRP A 216 16.01 -6.88 -6.55
N LEU A 217 16.60 -5.75 -6.16
CA LEU A 217 16.87 -4.64 -7.07
C LEU A 217 18.38 -4.57 -7.27
N ASP A 218 18.82 -4.98 -8.46
CA ASP A 218 20.22 -4.97 -8.88
C ASP A 218 20.31 -4.36 -10.27
N ALA A 219 20.16 -3.04 -10.34
CA ALA A 219 20.13 -2.28 -11.59
C ALA A 219 20.87 -0.94 -11.39
N PRO A 220 22.18 -0.87 -11.62
CA PRO A 220 22.92 0.39 -11.60
C PRO A 220 22.24 1.46 -12.49
N PRO A 221 22.15 2.73 -12.06
CA PRO A 221 22.83 3.32 -10.90
C PRO A 221 22.10 3.16 -9.56
N GLU A 222 21.01 2.40 -9.50
CA GLU A 222 20.21 2.29 -8.28
C GLU A 222 20.94 1.55 -7.16
N PRO A 223 20.58 1.82 -5.89
CA PRO A 223 21.07 1.04 -4.77
C PRO A 223 20.77 -0.45 -4.92
N LEU A 224 21.70 -1.29 -4.45
CA LEU A 224 21.50 -2.74 -4.40
C LEU A 224 20.66 -3.10 -3.19
N LEU A 225 19.49 -3.70 -3.43
CA LEU A 225 18.54 -4.13 -2.39
C LEU A 225 18.21 -5.62 -2.52
N HIS A 226 17.94 -6.24 -1.38
CA HIS A 226 17.44 -7.61 -1.27
C HIS A 226 16.29 -7.68 -0.27
N TYR A 227 15.10 -8.03 -0.73
CA TYR A 227 13.98 -8.41 0.14
C TYR A 227 14.14 -9.87 0.57
N ALA A 228 14.24 -10.11 1.88
CA ALA A 228 14.59 -11.42 2.42
C ALA A 228 13.39 -12.39 2.55
N GLY A 229 12.16 -11.90 2.34
CA GLY A 229 10.93 -12.69 2.45
C GLY A 229 10.31 -12.72 3.87
N ASP A 230 10.71 -11.78 4.73
CA ASP A 230 10.33 -11.71 6.15
C ASP A 230 9.88 -10.29 6.58
N GLY A 231 9.59 -9.41 5.61
CA GLY A 231 9.30 -7.99 5.87
C GLY A 231 10.54 -7.09 5.95
N THR A 232 11.74 -7.65 5.75
CA THR A 232 13.01 -6.91 5.79
C THR A 232 13.62 -6.75 4.41
N VAL A 233 14.04 -5.53 4.09
CA VAL A 233 14.84 -5.19 2.93
C VAL A 233 16.25 -4.83 3.38
N ARG A 234 17.23 -5.60 2.90
CA ARG A 234 18.65 -5.32 3.12
C ARG A 234 19.18 -4.46 1.99
N MET A 235 19.79 -3.34 2.32
CA MET A 235 20.34 -2.37 1.38
C MET A 235 21.86 -2.27 1.55
N ALA A 236 22.61 -2.40 0.45
CA ALA A 236 24.06 -2.34 0.48
C ALA A 236 24.57 -0.92 0.77
N LEU A 237 25.40 -0.77 1.80
CA LEU A 237 26.24 0.40 2.04
C LEU A 237 27.64 0.14 1.49
N PHE A 238 28.03 0.90 0.47
CA PHE A 238 29.37 0.81 -0.11
C PHE A 238 30.29 1.88 0.44
N THR A 239 31.57 1.54 0.63
CA THR A 239 32.61 2.58 0.71
C THR A 239 32.76 3.25 -0.65
N PRO A 240 33.31 4.49 -0.74
CA PRO A 240 33.55 5.13 -2.03
C PRO A 240 34.40 4.28 -3.00
N ALA A 241 35.33 3.48 -2.49
CA ALA A 241 36.13 2.56 -3.30
C ALA A 241 35.30 1.39 -3.85
N ALA A 242 34.51 0.72 -2.99
CA ALA A 242 33.64 -0.39 -3.41
C ALA A 242 32.53 0.08 -4.37
N TRP A 243 31.95 1.25 -4.12
CA TRP A 243 30.96 1.86 -5.01
C TRP A 243 31.56 2.14 -6.39
N ARG A 244 32.77 2.74 -6.45
CA ARG A 244 33.46 2.99 -7.73
C ARG A 244 33.74 1.69 -8.50
N SER A 245 34.24 0.67 -7.81
CA SER A 245 34.49 -0.64 -8.42
C SER A 245 33.23 -1.22 -9.07
N ARG A 246 32.07 -1.05 -8.43
CA ARG A 246 30.79 -1.59 -8.90
C ARG A 246 30.09 -0.73 -9.95
N HIS A 247 30.05 0.58 -9.77
CA HIS A 247 29.22 1.50 -10.56
C HIS A 247 30.02 2.30 -11.60
N ALA A 248 31.35 2.30 -11.51
CA ALA A 248 32.24 2.97 -12.46
C ALA A 248 33.51 2.15 -12.75
N PRO A 249 33.42 0.85 -13.10
CA PRO A 249 34.59 -0.04 -13.24
C PRO A 249 35.58 0.40 -14.33
N ALA A 250 35.12 1.13 -15.35
CA ALA A 250 35.95 1.62 -16.45
C ALA A 250 36.56 3.01 -16.22
N ALA A 251 36.28 3.66 -15.09
CA ALA A 251 36.80 4.99 -14.79
C ALA A 251 38.21 4.88 -14.16
N THR A 252 39.25 4.75 -14.98
CA THR A 252 40.62 5.03 -14.55
C THR A 252 40.78 6.54 -14.42
N VAL A 253 40.87 7.04 -13.19
CA VAL A 253 41.05 8.46 -12.91
C VAL A 253 42.47 8.67 -12.38
N PRO A 254 43.34 9.40 -13.10
CA PRO A 254 44.66 9.78 -12.60
C PRO A 254 44.51 10.56 -11.28
N GLU A 255 45.41 10.34 -10.32
CA GLU A 255 45.35 11.00 -8.99
C GLU A 255 45.31 12.53 -9.09
N GLU A 256 45.94 13.09 -10.11
CA GLU A 256 46.03 14.54 -10.34
C GLU A 256 44.78 15.14 -11.04
N ASP A 257 43.85 14.32 -11.52
CA ASP A 257 42.64 14.79 -12.19
C ASP A 257 41.54 15.14 -11.16
N GLU A 258 41.66 16.34 -10.58
CA GLU A 258 40.73 16.86 -9.57
C GLU A 258 39.28 16.92 -10.07
N GLU A 259 39.06 17.22 -11.35
CA GLU A 259 37.72 17.34 -11.93
C GLU A 259 37.02 15.98 -12.03
N ALA A 260 37.75 14.95 -12.45
CA ALA A 260 37.23 13.59 -12.47
C ALA A 260 36.96 13.04 -11.06
N HIS A 261 37.80 13.36 -10.07
CA HIS A 261 37.53 13.04 -8.66
C HIS A 261 36.26 13.73 -8.14
N ALA A 262 36.11 15.04 -8.43
CA ALA A 262 34.92 15.79 -8.05
C ALA A 262 33.65 15.22 -8.72
N ARG A 263 33.73 14.77 -9.98
CA ARG A 263 32.62 14.12 -10.68
C ARG A 263 32.20 12.81 -10.00
N LEU A 264 33.16 11.95 -9.63
CA LEU A 264 32.89 10.70 -8.92
C LEU A 264 32.24 10.95 -7.55
N ALA A 265 32.73 11.95 -6.80
CA ALA A 265 32.14 12.34 -5.52
C ALA A 265 30.68 12.79 -5.67
N ARG A 266 30.36 13.59 -6.70
CA ARG A 266 28.97 13.99 -6.99
C ARG A 266 28.08 12.79 -7.31
N MET A 267 28.55 11.86 -8.13
CA MET A 267 27.79 10.64 -8.47
C MET A 267 27.54 9.77 -7.24
N PHE A 268 28.53 9.62 -6.35
CA PHE A 268 28.36 8.90 -5.08
C PHE A 268 27.36 9.61 -4.16
N GLY A 269 27.40 10.95 -4.07
CA GLY A 269 26.42 11.72 -3.32
C GLY A 269 24.98 11.55 -3.84
N HIS A 270 24.79 11.47 -5.16
CA HIS A 270 23.48 11.13 -5.76
C HIS A 270 23.04 9.70 -5.41
N TYR A 271 23.96 8.73 -5.39
CA TYR A 271 23.67 7.37 -4.96
C TYR A 271 23.20 7.32 -3.50
N GLU A 272 23.88 8.00 -2.57
CA GLU A 272 23.47 8.08 -1.17
C GLU A 272 22.11 8.78 -1.00
N ALA A 273 21.82 9.80 -1.82
CA ALA A 273 20.50 10.43 -1.84
C ALA A 273 19.41 9.44 -2.30
N ARG A 274 19.66 8.64 -3.34
CA ARG A 274 18.76 7.57 -3.77
C ARG A 274 18.54 6.52 -2.69
N GLN A 275 19.57 6.15 -1.93
CA GLN A 275 19.44 5.24 -0.79
C GLN A 275 18.46 5.76 0.26
N ARG A 276 18.61 7.04 0.65
CA ARG A 276 17.70 7.68 1.61
C ARG A 276 16.27 7.73 1.09
N GLN A 277 16.08 8.05 -0.20
CA GLN A 277 14.76 8.08 -0.83
C GLN A 277 14.10 6.70 -0.79
N PHE A 278 14.78 5.65 -1.25
CA PHE A 278 14.23 4.29 -1.26
C PHE A 278 13.97 3.78 0.15
N ALA A 279 14.87 4.03 1.10
CA ALA A 279 14.66 3.64 2.48
C ALA A 279 13.44 4.32 3.10
N GLY A 280 13.17 5.59 2.75
CA GLY A 280 11.97 6.31 3.17
C GLY A 280 10.69 5.67 2.65
N VAL A 281 10.64 5.41 1.34
CA VAL A 281 9.47 4.78 0.68
C VAL A 281 9.20 3.38 1.25
N LEU A 282 10.23 2.55 1.40
CA LEU A 282 10.10 1.21 1.99
C LEU A 282 9.54 1.25 3.41
N ARG A 283 10.02 2.18 4.25
CA ARG A 283 9.51 2.35 5.62
C ARG A 283 8.07 2.84 5.66
N ALA A 284 7.66 3.71 4.74
CA ALA A 284 6.27 4.17 4.64
C ALA A 284 5.31 2.99 4.37
N HIS A 285 5.75 2.04 3.53
CA HIS A 285 5.09 0.75 3.27
C HIS A 285 5.25 -0.29 4.41
N GLY A 286 5.81 0.10 5.56
CA GLY A 286 5.94 -0.77 6.73
C GLY A 286 7.03 -1.84 6.60
N LEU A 287 7.96 -1.72 5.64
CA LEU A 287 9.11 -2.62 5.53
C LEU A 287 10.27 -2.15 6.40
N ALA A 288 10.91 -3.09 7.10
CA ALA A 288 12.16 -2.83 7.78
C ALA A 288 13.28 -2.66 6.76
N VAL A 289 14.17 -1.67 6.98
CA VAL A 289 15.34 -1.44 6.12
C VAL A 289 16.61 -1.60 6.93
N GLU A 290 17.37 -2.64 6.60
CA GLU A 290 18.67 -2.94 7.18
C GLU A 290 19.78 -2.49 6.24
N PHE A 291 20.72 -1.71 6.74
CA PHE A 291 21.89 -1.28 5.98
C PHE A 291 23.06 -2.23 6.24
N VAL A 292 23.63 -2.80 5.17
CA VAL A 292 24.71 -3.79 5.26
C VAL A 292 25.95 -3.24 4.59
N HIS A 293 27.03 -3.07 5.35
CA HIS A 293 28.32 -2.68 4.78
C HIS A 293 28.84 -3.77 3.85
N CYS A 294 29.05 -3.42 2.58
CA CYS A 294 29.45 -4.36 1.54
C CYS A 294 30.83 -4.01 0.97
N GLN A 295 31.66 -5.02 0.73
CA GLN A 295 32.96 -4.89 0.06
C GLN A 295 32.96 -5.67 -1.27
N ASP A 296 33.52 -6.88 -1.26
CA ASP A 296 33.70 -7.74 -2.43
C ASP A 296 32.69 -8.89 -2.39
N GLY A 297 31.51 -8.68 -2.98
CA GLY A 297 30.46 -9.70 -3.02
C GLY A 297 29.13 -9.30 -2.40
N ALA A 298 28.73 -8.04 -2.56
CA ALA A 298 27.52 -7.45 -1.99
C ALA A 298 26.23 -8.31 -2.08
N ARG A 299 26.03 -9.05 -3.18
CA ARG A 299 24.88 -9.97 -3.28
C ARG A 299 24.95 -11.11 -2.28
N ALA A 300 26.12 -11.69 -2.04
CA ALA A 300 26.29 -12.74 -1.04
C ALA A 300 26.11 -12.17 0.37
N GLU A 301 26.68 -10.99 0.64
CA GLU A 301 26.58 -10.30 1.93
C GLU A 301 25.12 -9.94 2.28
N LEU A 302 24.34 -9.43 1.32
CA LEU A 302 22.90 -9.15 1.51
C LEU A 302 22.04 -10.43 1.58
N ALA A 303 22.47 -11.54 0.97
CA ALA A 303 21.75 -12.81 1.04
C ALA A 303 21.99 -13.56 2.35
N ALA A 304 23.08 -13.25 3.06
CA ALA A 304 23.43 -13.89 4.32
C ALA A 304 22.34 -13.64 5.38
N PRO A 305 22.02 -14.63 6.21
CA PRO A 305 21.16 -14.42 7.37
C PRO A 305 21.83 -13.45 8.35
N ALA A 306 21.03 -12.64 9.05
CA ALA A 306 21.56 -11.77 10.10
C ALA A 306 22.32 -12.62 11.15
N PRO A 307 23.47 -12.14 11.65
CA PRO A 307 24.17 -12.81 12.74
C PRO A 307 23.22 -12.92 13.95
N ARG A 308 23.11 -14.12 14.51
CA ARG A 308 22.30 -14.40 15.71
C ARG A 308 22.87 -13.75 16.95
#